data_AF-A0A2T9ZGS1-F1
#
_entry.id   AF-A0A2T9ZGS1-F1
#
_cell.length_a   1.000
_cell.length_b   1.000
_cell.length_c   1.000
_cell.angle_alpha   90.00
_cell.angle_beta   90.00
_cell.angle_gamma   90.00
#
_symmetry.space_group_name_H-M   'P 1'
#
loop_
_entity.id
_entity.type
_entity.pdbx_description
1 polymer ?
#
loop_
_entity_poly.entity_id
_entity_poly.type
_entity_poly.pdbx_seq_one_letter_code
_entity_poly.pdbx_strand_id
1 'polypeptide(L)'
;MYSTQTSSSVREKLLELSLQNVKKFGFTQDSVIAACKELELSPSAYTIVYDKGLGLINYFFSKSLKTTIAAAESPSFPTDESPDYLLTFNFLNENIDFIFDSDKNIGSGIVGQ
;
A
#
# COMPACT_ATOMS: atom_id res chain seq x y z
N MET A 1 32.68 -1.18 2.03
CA MET A 1 31.20 -1.04 1.98
C MET A 1 30.71 -1.88 0.82
N TYR A 2 30.14 -3.06 1.09
CA TYR A 2 29.59 -3.91 0.03
C TYR A 2 28.19 -3.41 -0.30
N SER A 3 28.00 -2.95 -1.53
CA SER A 3 26.67 -2.62 -2.05
C SER A 3 25.92 -3.94 -2.26
N THR A 4 24.90 -4.20 -1.45
CA THR A 4 23.99 -5.33 -1.61
C THR A 4 23.13 -5.11 -2.85
N GLN A 5 23.69 -5.35 -4.03
CA GLN A 5 22.90 -5.56 -5.24
C GLN A 5 22.20 -6.90 -5.10
N THR A 6 21.02 -6.90 -4.47
CA THR A 6 20.11 -8.04 -4.50
C THR A 6 19.70 -8.26 -5.95
N SER A 7 20.11 -9.37 -6.55
CA SER A 7 19.64 -9.81 -7.85
C SER A 7 18.12 -9.96 -7.79
N SER A 8 17.38 -8.98 -8.33
CA SER A 8 15.92 -9.04 -8.26
C SER A 8 15.43 -10.25 -9.05
N SER A 9 14.56 -11.04 -8.43
CA SER A 9 14.03 -12.25 -9.05
C SER A 9 13.22 -11.89 -10.30
N VAL A 10 13.17 -12.80 -11.28
CA VAL A 10 12.33 -12.62 -12.49
C VAL A 10 10.87 -12.29 -12.10
N ARG A 11 10.37 -12.93 -11.04
CA ARG A 11 9.05 -12.68 -10.45
C ARG A 11 8.87 -11.22 -10.04
N GLU A 12 9.86 -10.64 -9.37
CA GLU A 12 9.83 -9.27 -8.89
C GLU A 12 9.89 -8.26 -10.04
N LYS A 13 10.76 -8.49 -11.04
CA LYS A 13 10.79 -7.68 -12.27
C LYS A 13 9.46 -7.70 -13.00
N LEU A 14 8.85 -8.88 -13.09
CA LEU A 14 7.55 -9.06 -13.72
C LEU A 14 6.46 -8.29 -12.97
N LEU A 15 6.42 -8.38 -11.64
CA LEU A 15 5.48 -7.61 -10.81
C LEU A 15 5.69 -6.11 -10.95
N GLU A 16 6.93 -5.63 -10.97
CA GLU A 16 7.25 -4.21 -11.11
C GLU A 16 6.78 -3.63 -12.43
N LEU A 17 7.10 -4.30 -13.55
CA LEU A 17 6.62 -3.90 -14.88
C LEU A 17 5.10 -4.03 -15.00
N SER A 18 4.50 -5.03 -14.35
CA SER A 18 3.04 -5.16 -14.31
C SER A 18 2.40 -3.94 -13.64
N LEU A 19 2.97 -3.42 -12.54
CA LEU A 19 2.48 -2.21 -11.87
C LEU A 19 2.57 -0.96 -12.76
N GLN A 20 3.63 -0.82 -13.56
CA GLN A 20 3.73 0.29 -14.52
C GLN A 20 2.61 0.25 -15.58
N ASN A 21 2.21 -0.97 -15.96
CA ASN A 21 1.14 -1.23 -16.92
C ASN A 21 -0.27 -1.07 -16.33
N VAL A 22 -0.44 -1.02 -15.00
CA VAL A 22 -1.75 -0.84 -14.33
C VAL A 22 -2.44 0.45 -14.75
N LYS A 23 -1.70 1.53 -15.01
CA LYS A 23 -2.30 2.80 -15.46
C LYS A 23 -3.10 2.65 -16.77
N LYS A 24 -2.69 1.73 -17.63
CA LYS A 24 -3.32 1.49 -18.94
C LYS A 24 -4.33 0.35 -18.91
N PHE A 25 -4.02 -0.74 -18.23
CA PHE A 25 -4.81 -1.99 -18.28
C PHE A 25 -5.56 -2.32 -16.98
N GLY A 26 -5.30 -1.57 -15.90
CA GLY A 26 -5.80 -1.87 -14.55
C GLY A 26 -5.08 -3.04 -13.88
N PHE A 27 -5.59 -3.44 -12.70
CA PHE A 27 -5.13 -4.63 -11.95
C PHE A 27 -5.69 -5.92 -12.56
N THR A 28 -5.47 -6.11 -13.86
CA THR A 28 -6.02 -7.22 -14.65
C THR A 28 -4.90 -8.14 -15.15
N GLN A 29 -5.28 -9.25 -15.77
CA GLN A 29 -4.33 -10.18 -16.39
C GLN A 29 -3.51 -9.50 -17.51
N ASP A 30 -4.12 -8.55 -18.21
CA ASP A 30 -3.50 -7.89 -19.36
C ASP A 30 -2.29 -7.05 -18.97
N SER A 31 -2.28 -6.45 -17.77
CA SER A 31 -1.12 -5.70 -17.27
C SER A 31 0.09 -6.62 -17.06
N VAL A 32 -0.14 -7.86 -16.61
CA VAL A 32 0.90 -8.87 -16.43
C VAL A 32 1.36 -9.44 -17.76
N ILE A 33 0.44 -9.73 -18.68
CA ILE A 33 0.80 -10.21 -20.03
C ILE A 33 1.64 -9.17 -20.78
N ALA A 34 1.32 -7.89 -20.64
CA ALA A 34 2.12 -6.80 -21.20
C ALA A 34 3.56 -6.84 -20.65
N ALA A 35 3.71 -7.01 -19.33
CA ALA A 35 5.01 -7.13 -18.68
C ALA A 35 5.77 -8.40 -19.11
N CYS A 36 5.09 -9.54 -19.32
CA CYS A 36 5.72 -10.75 -19.85
C CYS A 36 6.34 -10.49 -21.23
N LYS A 37 5.60 -9.81 -22.12
CA LYS A 37 6.08 -9.48 -23.47
C LYS A 37 7.31 -8.56 -23.42
N GLU A 38 7.30 -7.58 -22.52
CA GLU A 38 8.42 -6.65 -22.35
C GLU A 38 9.69 -7.33 -21.80
N LEU A 39 9.52 -8.38 -20.98
CA LEU A 39 10.62 -9.22 -20.50
C LEU A 39 11.02 -10.35 -21.45
N GLU A 40 10.48 -10.37 -22.67
CA GLU A 40 10.69 -11.44 -23.67
C GLU A 40 10.30 -12.84 -23.14
N LEU A 41 9.37 -12.89 -22.19
CA LEU A 41 8.81 -14.12 -21.65
C LEU A 41 7.59 -14.56 -22.45
N SER A 42 7.31 -15.87 -22.40
CA SER A 42 6.04 -16.39 -22.92
C SER A 42 4.87 -15.69 -22.23
N PRO A 43 3.80 -15.30 -22.96
CA PRO A 43 2.60 -14.73 -22.36
C PRO A 43 2.02 -15.61 -21.25
N SER A 44 2.18 -16.93 -21.34
CA SER A 44 1.75 -17.90 -20.32
C SER A 44 2.49 -17.78 -18.98
N ALA A 45 3.62 -17.07 -18.94
CA ALA A 45 4.36 -16.81 -17.71
C ALA A 45 3.61 -15.89 -16.74
N TYR A 46 2.50 -15.27 -17.16
CA TYR A 46 1.66 -14.46 -16.28
C TYR A 46 1.19 -15.24 -15.03
N THR A 47 1.01 -16.57 -15.15
CA THR A 47 0.59 -17.46 -14.06
C THR A 47 1.56 -17.50 -12.88
N ILE A 48 2.82 -17.09 -13.08
CA ILE A 48 3.84 -17.02 -12.03
C ILE A 48 3.49 -15.97 -10.96
N VAL A 49 2.78 -14.91 -11.36
CA VAL A 49 2.47 -13.75 -10.50
C VAL A 49 0.98 -13.45 -10.41
N TYR A 50 0.19 -13.88 -11.40
CA TYR A 50 -1.23 -13.60 -11.48
C TYR A 50 -2.05 -14.69 -10.81
N ASP A 51 -2.28 -14.53 -9.52
CA ASP A 51 -3.28 -15.31 -8.78
C ASP A 51 -4.62 -14.57 -8.80
N LYS A 52 -5.38 -14.71 -9.89
CA LYS A 52 -6.69 -14.06 -10.10
C LYS A 52 -6.68 -12.54 -9.82
N GLY A 53 -5.57 -11.86 -10.15
CA GLY A 53 -5.36 -10.43 -9.88
C GLY A 53 -4.90 -10.08 -8.46
N LEU A 54 -5.08 -10.97 -7.48
CA LEU A 54 -4.69 -10.73 -6.09
C LEU A 54 -3.18 -10.64 -5.91
N GLY A 55 -2.40 -11.40 -6.69
CA GLY A 55 -0.94 -11.39 -6.60
C GLY A 55 -0.33 -10.00 -6.86
N LEU A 56 -0.85 -9.27 -7.87
CA LEU A 56 -0.38 -7.93 -8.21
C LEU A 56 -0.84 -6.89 -7.18
N ILE A 57 -2.08 -6.99 -6.71
CA ILE A 57 -2.65 -6.12 -5.68
C ILE A 57 -1.88 -6.28 -4.36
N ASN A 58 -1.64 -7.51 -3.93
CA ASN A 58 -0.89 -7.81 -2.72
C ASN A 58 0.54 -7.27 -2.80
N TYR A 59 1.19 -7.42 -3.97
CA TYR A 59 2.52 -6.84 -4.19
C TYR A 59 2.50 -5.32 -4.10
N PHE A 60 1.52 -4.65 -4.71
CA PHE A 60 1.35 -3.19 -4.61
C PHE A 60 1.25 -2.73 -3.15
N PHE A 61 0.34 -3.32 -2.36
CA PHE A 61 0.17 -2.93 -0.96
C PHE A 61 1.41 -3.23 -0.12
N SER A 62 2.03 -4.40 -0.31
CA SER A 62 3.27 -4.77 0.39
C SER A 62 4.40 -3.78 0.08
N LYS A 63 4.52 -3.36 -1.18
CA LYS A 63 5.54 -2.39 -1.60
C LYS A 63 5.24 -1.01 -1.03
N SER A 64 4.02 -0.52 -1.17
CA SER A 64 3.59 0.77 -0.64
C SER A 64 3.82 0.86 0.87
N LEU A 65 3.44 -0.17 1.63
CA LEU A 65 3.66 -0.22 3.07
C LEU A 65 5.15 -0.17 3.43
N LYS A 66 6.00 -0.94 2.74
CA LYS A 66 7.45 -0.88 2.93
C LYS A 66 8.02 0.50 2.64
N THR A 67 7.58 1.13 1.56
CA THR A 67 8.00 2.50 1.20
C THR A 67 7.54 3.51 2.25
N THR A 68 6.32 3.39 2.75
CA THR A 68 5.79 4.24 3.83
C THR A 68 6.59 4.08 5.12
N ILE A 69 6.88 2.85 5.54
CA ILE A 69 7.70 2.58 6.72
C ILE A 69 9.09 3.20 6.55
N ALA A 70 9.75 2.96 5.41
CA ALA A 70 11.06 3.52 5.13
C ALA A 70 11.06 5.06 5.10
N ALA A 71 9.97 5.67 4.60
CA ALA A 71 9.80 7.12 4.64
C ALA A 71 9.63 7.63 6.07
N ALA A 72 8.82 6.95 6.89
CA ALA A 72 8.57 7.30 8.29
C ALA A 72 9.82 7.15 9.18
N GLU A 73 10.68 6.18 8.87
CA GLU A 73 11.98 6.00 9.54
C GLU A 73 13.06 6.97 9.05
N SER A 74 12.79 7.74 7.99
CA SER A 74 13.76 8.72 7.48
C SER A 74 13.98 9.83 8.51
N PRO A 75 15.23 10.24 8.79
CA PRO A 75 15.51 11.40 9.65
C PRO A 75 14.92 12.71 9.14
N SER A 76 14.59 12.78 7.84
CA SER A 76 13.93 13.92 7.20
C SER A 76 12.41 13.86 7.30
N PHE A 77 11.85 12.80 7.88
CA PHE A 77 10.40 12.70 8.06
C PHE A 77 9.98 13.78 9.04
N PRO A 78 8.97 14.60 8.71
CA PRO A 78 8.57 15.71 9.57
C PRO A 78 8.10 15.15 10.92
N THR A 79 8.92 15.34 11.94
CA THR A 79 8.50 15.24 13.34
C THR A 79 7.81 16.54 13.69
N ASP A 80 6.57 16.45 14.14
CA ASP A 80 5.85 17.61 14.66
C ASP A 80 6.55 18.10 15.92
N GLU A 81 7.38 19.14 15.78
CA GLU A 81 8.05 19.83 16.89
C GLU A 81 7.23 21.03 17.40
N SER A 82 5.96 21.16 16.99
CA SER A 82 5.12 22.25 17.50
C SER A 82 4.94 22.12 19.01
N PRO A 83 4.96 23.23 19.77
CA PRO A 83 4.71 23.20 21.21
C PRO A 83 3.32 22.65 21.56
N ASP A 84 2.40 22.64 20.59
CA ASP A 84 1.04 22.14 20.70
C ASP A 84 0.89 20.64 20.39
N TYR A 85 1.97 19.95 19.97
CA TYR A 85 1.95 18.50 19.73
C TYR A 85 1.51 17.73 20.98
N LEU A 86 2.05 18.10 22.15
CA LEU A 86 1.66 17.46 23.42
C LEU A 86 0.21 17.76 23.78
N LEU A 87 -0.28 18.97 23.50
CA LEU A 87 -1.69 19.32 23.73
C LEU A 87 -2.62 18.54 22.81
N THR A 88 -2.27 18.40 21.53
CA THR A 88 -3.05 17.65 20.54
C THR A 88 -3.03 16.16 20.84
N PHE A 89 -1.86 15.61 21.20
CA PHE A 89 -1.73 14.21 21.58
C PHE A 89 -2.49 13.91 22.88
N ASN A 90 -2.39 14.76 23.90
CA ASN A 90 -3.13 14.59 25.15
C ASN A 90 -4.65 14.70 24.92
N PHE A 91 -5.10 15.68 24.14
CA PHE A 91 -6.51 15.80 23.76
C PHE A 91 -7.01 14.54 23.06
N LEU A 92 -6.27 14.04 22.07
CA LEU A 92 -6.67 12.83 21.36
C LEU A 92 -6.67 11.60 22.27
N ASN A 93 -5.67 11.45 23.13
CA ASN A 93 -5.55 10.31 24.03
C ASN A 93 -6.62 10.32 25.13
N GLU A 94 -6.98 11.50 25.65
CA GLU A 94 -8.07 11.67 26.63
C GLU A 94 -9.47 11.45 26.03
N ASN A 95 -9.62 11.65 24.72
CA ASN A 95 -10.89 11.54 24.02
C ASN A 95 -10.96 10.35 23.06
N ILE A 96 -9.97 9.45 23.09
CA ILE A 96 -9.84 8.38 22.09
C ILE A 96 -11.04 7.42 22.15
N ASP A 97 -11.48 7.07 23.36
CA ASP A 97 -12.63 6.21 23.56
C ASP A 97 -13.92 6.85 23.02
N PHE A 98 -14.10 8.16 23.20
CA PHE A 98 -15.27 8.89 22.68
C PHE A 98 -15.28 8.93 21.14
N ILE A 99 -14.12 9.15 20.52
CA ILE A 99 -13.97 9.22 19.05
C ILE A 99 -14.26 7.85 18.43
N PHE A 100 -13.80 6.75 19.04
CA PHE A 100 -14.00 5.40 18.52
C PHE A 100 -15.31 4.72 18.97
N ASP A 101 -15.98 5.18 20.03
CA ASP A 101 -17.34 4.76 20.39
C ASP A 101 -18.45 5.55 19.65
N SER A 102 -18.08 6.53 18.83
CA SER A 102 -19.03 7.31 18.02
C SER A 102 -19.85 6.43 17.04
N ASP A 103 -19.34 5.26 16.65
CA ASP A 103 -20.07 4.27 15.84
C ASP A 103 -21.22 3.58 16.58
N LYS A 104 -21.28 3.64 17.92
CA LYS A 104 -22.38 3.03 18.70
C LYS A 104 -23.59 3.93 18.87
N ASN A 105 -23.49 5.24 18.61
CA ASN A 105 -24.53 6.22 18.95
C ASN A 105 -25.30 6.82 17.76
N ILE A 106 -25.02 6.42 16.51
CA ILE A 106 -25.78 6.90 15.33
C ILE A 106 -27.09 6.08 15.12
N GLY A 107 -27.37 5.08 15.96
CA GLY A 107 -28.48 4.14 15.80
C GLY A 107 -29.79 4.41 16.55
N SER A 108 -29.91 5.43 17.41
CA SER A 108 -31.06 5.55 18.33
C SER A 108 -31.74 6.93 18.37
N GLY A 109 -31.75 7.67 17.26
CA GLY A 109 -32.20 9.07 17.24
C GLY A 109 -33.32 9.46 16.27
N ILE A 110 -34.03 8.52 15.62
CA ILE A 110 -35.21 8.87 14.80
C ILE A 110 -36.39 7.96 15.14
N VAL A 111 -37.03 8.20 16.29
CA VAL A 111 -38.43 7.83 16.50
C VAL A 111 -39.15 9.01 17.16
N GLY A 112 -39.94 9.69 16.34
CA GLY A 112 -41.19 10.37 16.72
C GLY A 112 -41.09 11.67 17.52
N GLN A 113 -41.28 12.79 16.83
CA GLN A 113 -42.47 13.64 17.04
C GLN A 113 -42.93 14.20 15.70
#